data_AF-A0A1G9KGG7-F1
#
_entry.id   AF-A0A1G9KGG7-F1
#
_cell.length_a   1.000
_cell.length_b   1.000
_cell.length_c   1.000
_cell.angle_alpha   90.00
_cell.angle_beta   90.00
_cell.angle_gamma   90.00
#
_symmetry.space_group_name_H-M   'P 1'
#
loop_
_entity.id
_entity.type
_entity.pdbx_description
1 polymer ?
#
loop_
_entity_poly.entity_id
_entity_poly.type
_entity_poly.pdbx_seq_one_letter_code
_entity_poly.pdbx_strand_id
1 'polypeptide(L)'
;MPVLFYLPPMLLLGPAIAALLVYAVLRWVIWPPGAGTSPQSVSEHGLWVGVIGWLASSLQGAMTLGIIPANPSAAVAVVSAESIVPALAWPVLGCLTVHALGQVSYPGPRRMRREAVLSVRGIRDFVPRRLALTTAAIFVSAAAAIARAATLPGFAAVAPTTVSDDQYNNYYYTAGGDGRIPGPEVAAWLGGALLVLAVGTWLVLWLIARRRQLESLDAADNAVLRTIAMNRLLRTVSTVAAGLAVIAGNFATRPDPAQGLTSWTNFAGLAATAVLLVMWWWRPPRLAAATLGVRNRPESGVATGRQHPAARLVSSLGALLGLAAAVPLVAGVFLAQLLMAASYGVAGVVALTAASVLLVIAAGEFLLQHNYGSPQAPRGWPRQPVSPALLTTAVLALLVFLAVLGVTAVGQARLAEGPGWVPAGLLTAGACAASLPAFLTARFRQGVRDAPRGLDAALRAVTLHRTVRTLAAALTAQAGVLLLTQSLAWAAVFGPDAFGNAVNPAAGTWWPATLAGSVLGAAAMVIAVIPVRTLARARSAQLRRPDKEPAT
;
A
#
# COMPACT_ATOMS: atom_id res chain seq x y z
N MET A 1 -9.14 -43.71 -3.82
CA MET A 1 -10.17 -42.95 -3.09
C MET A 1 -10.35 -41.60 -3.78
N PRO A 2 -11.57 -41.18 -4.14
CA PRO A 2 -11.78 -39.85 -4.71
C PRO A 2 -11.44 -38.79 -3.66
N VAL A 3 -10.45 -37.95 -3.95
CA VAL A 3 -10.12 -36.77 -3.14
C VAL A 3 -11.24 -35.76 -3.37
N LEU A 4 -12.19 -35.68 -2.44
CA LEU A 4 -13.17 -34.60 -2.39
C LEU A 4 -12.42 -33.30 -2.08
N PHE A 5 -12.11 -32.52 -3.12
CA PHE A 5 -11.60 -31.15 -3.00
C PHE A 5 -12.70 -30.26 -2.42
N TYR A 6 -12.78 -30.20 -1.09
CA TYR A 6 -13.61 -29.24 -0.39
C TYR A 6 -12.86 -27.90 -0.36
N LEU A 7 -12.99 -27.09 -1.41
CA LEU A 7 -12.54 -25.69 -1.40
C LEU A 7 -13.54 -24.90 -0.55
N PRO A 8 -13.20 -24.43 0.67
CA PRO A 8 -14.14 -23.72 1.50
C PRO A 8 -14.56 -22.43 0.77
N PRO A 9 -15.87 -22.17 0.54
CA PRO A 9 -16.33 -20.97 -0.15
C PRO A 9 -15.89 -19.66 0.52
N MET A 10 -15.54 -19.71 1.81
CA MET A 10 -14.99 -18.59 2.58
C MET A 10 -13.59 -18.15 2.11
N LEU A 11 -12.80 -19.04 1.53
CA LEU A 11 -11.38 -18.83 1.20
C LEU A 11 -11.20 -17.91 -0.02
N LEU A 12 -12.18 -17.88 -0.92
CA LEU A 12 -12.26 -16.95 -2.06
C LEU A 12 -13.07 -15.69 -1.77
N LEU A 13 -13.81 -15.65 -0.67
CA LEU A 13 -14.70 -14.55 -0.30
C LEU A 13 -13.92 -13.29 0.09
N GLY A 14 -12.83 -13.43 0.85
CA GLY A 14 -11.92 -12.33 1.18
C GLY A 14 -11.34 -11.66 -0.09
N PRO A 15 -10.72 -12.44 -0.99
CA PRO A 15 -10.27 -11.95 -2.30
C PRO A 15 -11.35 -11.27 -3.15
N ALA A 16 -12.56 -11.84 -3.18
CA ALA A 16 -13.69 -11.27 -3.90
C ALA A 16 -14.16 -9.94 -3.30
N ILE A 17 -14.25 -9.84 -1.97
CA ILE A 17 -14.57 -8.60 -1.25
C ILE A 17 -13.49 -7.56 -1.51
N ALA A 18 -12.22 -7.94 -1.45
CA ALA A 18 -11.12 -7.03 -1.75
C ALA A 18 -11.17 -6.54 -3.22
N ALA A 19 -11.46 -7.41 -4.19
CA ALA A 19 -11.67 -7.03 -5.58
C ALA A 19 -12.88 -6.09 -5.76
N LEU A 20 -13.98 -6.32 -5.04
CA LEU A 20 -15.15 -5.45 -4.99
C LEU A 20 -14.84 -4.09 -4.37
N LEU A 21 -14.09 -4.05 -3.27
CA LEU A 21 -13.64 -2.82 -2.62
C LEU A 21 -12.70 -2.03 -3.54
N VAL A 22 -11.76 -2.71 -4.19
CA VAL A 22 -10.89 -2.13 -5.22
C VAL A 22 -11.71 -1.53 -6.36
N TYR A 23 -12.69 -2.27 -6.87
CA TYR A 23 -13.58 -1.78 -7.91
C TYR A 23 -14.41 -0.58 -7.43
N ALA A 24 -14.95 -0.63 -6.21
CA ALA A 24 -15.72 0.46 -5.62
C ALA A 24 -14.86 1.72 -5.42
N VAL A 25 -13.60 1.59 -4.96
CA VAL A 25 -12.65 2.71 -4.84
C VAL A 25 -12.31 3.29 -6.20
N LEU A 26 -12.00 2.46 -7.19
CA LEU A 26 -11.75 2.91 -8.58
C LEU A 26 -12.98 3.61 -9.15
N ARG A 27 -14.18 3.09 -8.91
CA ARG A 27 -15.45 3.68 -9.36
C ARG A 27 -15.74 5.01 -8.66
N TRP A 28 -15.56 5.10 -7.35
CA TRP A 28 -15.99 6.26 -6.56
C TRP A 28 -14.97 7.40 -6.60
N VAL A 29 -13.68 7.11 -6.46
CA VAL A 29 -12.64 8.14 -6.37
C VAL A 29 -12.36 8.75 -7.74
N ILE A 30 -12.38 7.95 -8.80
CA ILE A 30 -11.90 8.36 -10.12
C ILE A 30 -13.04 8.86 -11.01
N TRP A 31 -14.28 8.45 -10.73
CA TRP A 31 -15.44 8.79 -11.54
C TRP A 31 -16.53 9.52 -10.75
N PRO A 32 -16.44 10.85 -10.63
CA PRO A 32 -17.63 11.64 -10.34
C PRO A 32 -18.67 11.38 -11.44
N PRO A 33 -19.92 10.99 -11.12
CA PRO A 33 -20.96 10.87 -12.11
C PRO A 33 -21.10 12.22 -12.86
N GLY A 34 -20.78 12.21 -14.16
CA GLY A 34 -20.85 13.40 -15.04
C GLY A 34 -19.51 13.99 -15.49
N ALA A 35 -18.37 13.61 -14.90
CA ALA A 35 -17.06 14.05 -15.39
C ALA A 35 -16.65 13.28 -16.65
N GLY A 36 -16.45 13.97 -17.78
CA GLY A 36 -15.98 13.34 -19.03
C GLY A 36 -14.62 12.64 -18.91
N THR A 37 -14.29 11.78 -19.88
CA THR A 37 -12.99 11.08 -19.93
C THR A 37 -11.89 12.06 -20.32
N SER A 38 -11.03 12.44 -19.37
CA SER A 38 -9.90 13.33 -19.62
C SER A 38 -8.58 12.54 -19.58
N PRO A 39 -7.52 12.98 -20.28
CA PRO A 39 -6.20 12.36 -20.18
C PRO A 39 -5.70 12.29 -18.72
N GLN A 40 -6.04 13.30 -17.91
CA GLN A 40 -5.70 13.33 -16.49
C GLN A 40 -6.41 12.20 -15.73
N SER A 41 -7.72 12.01 -15.90
CA SER A 41 -8.44 10.93 -15.22
C SER A 41 -8.00 9.53 -15.67
N VAL A 42 -7.61 9.36 -16.93
CA VAL A 42 -7.01 8.13 -17.45
C VAL A 42 -5.64 7.85 -16.81
N SER A 43 -4.82 8.89 -16.62
CA SER A 43 -3.52 8.74 -15.93
C SER A 43 -3.67 8.43 -14.44
N GLU A 44 -4.64 9.04 -13.76
CA GLU A 44 -4.98 8.78 -12.36
C GLU A 44 -5.52 7.36 -12.18
N HIS A 45 -6.35 6.87 -13.11
CA HIS A 45 -6.77 5.47 -13.15
C HIS A 45 -5.59 4.51 -13.28
N GLY A 46 -4.72 4.74 -14.26
CA GLY A 46 -3.51 3.95 -14.42
C GLY A 46 -2.64 3.96 -13.16
N LEU A 47 -2.54 5.10 -12.46
CA LEU A 47 -1.84 5.22 -11.18
C LEU A 47 -2.43 4.32 -10.10
N TRP A 48 -3.74 4.43 -9.84
CA TRP A 48 -4.40 3.66 -8.79
C TRP A 48 -4.40 2.16 -9.07
N VAL A 49 -4.61 1.74 -10.31
CA VAL A 49 -4.50 0.31 -10.69
C VAL A 49 -3.15 -0.27 -10.30
N GLY A 50 -2.04 0.47 -10.47
CA GLY A 50 -0.74 -0.06 -10.03
C GLY A 50 -0.50 0.00 -8.54
N VAL A 51 -0.99 1.03 -7.84
CA VAL A 51 -0.88 1.08 -6.37
C VAL A 51 -1.62 -0.09 -5.76
N ILE A 52 -2.84 -0.34 -6.21
CA ILE A 52 -3.65 -1.45 -5.74
C ILE A 52 -3.03 -2.79 -6.15
N GLY A 53 -2.54 -2.90 -7.40
CA GLY A 53 -1.87 -4.12 -7.86
C GLY A 53 -0.64 -4.46 -7.03
N TRP A 54 0.14 -3.45 -6.64
CA TRP A 54 1.30 -3.61 -5.75
C TRP A 54 0.91 -3.97 -4.31
N LEU A 55 -0.14 -3.36 -3.75
CA LEU A 55 -0.66 -3.73 -2.43
C LEU A 55 -1.20 -5.16 -2.41
N ALA A 56 -1.92 -5.54 -3.47
CA ALA A 56 -2.44 -6.89 -3.66
C ALA A 56 -1.33 -7.92 -3.85
N SER A 57 -0.11 -7.52 -4.20
CA SER A 57 1.01 -8.41 -4.48
C SER A 57 1.88 -8.74 -3.25
N SER A 58 1.42 -8.43 -2.04
CA SER A 58 2.17 -8.63 -0.80
C SER A 58 2.30 -10.10 -0.42
N LEU A 59 3.51 -10.64 -0.42
CA LEU A 59 3.83 -12.04 -0.06
C LEU A 59 4.06 -12.25 1.45
N GLN A 60 3.75 -11.28 2.31
CA GLN A 60 4.04 -11.35 3.75
C GLN A 60 3.47 -12.59 4.43
N GLY A 61 2.23 -12.98 4.08
CA GLY A 61 1.60 -14.19 4.63
C GLY A 61 2.25 -15.52 4.22
N ALA A 62 3.09 -15.51 3.18
CA ALA A 62 3.81 -16.69 2.69
C ALA A 62 5.29 -16.72 3.15
N MET A 63 5.75 -15.75 3.95
CA MET A 63 7.16 -15.65 4.36
C MET A 63 7.64 -16.85 5.19
N THR A 64 6.73 -17.53 5.89
CA THR A 64 6.97 -18.74 6.69
C THR A 64 6.50 -20.02 5.99
N LEU A 65 6.30 -19.98 4.67
CA LEU A 65 5.87 -21.15 3.91
C LEU A 65 6.85 -22.31 4.08
N GLY A 66 6.31 -23.48 4.40
CA GLY A 66 7.07 -24.71 4.63
C GLY A 66 7.81 -24.76 5.97
N ILE A 67 7.63 -23.76 6.84
CA ILE A 67 8.23 -23.71 8.18
C ILE A 67 7.27 -24.27 9.21
N ILE A 68 7.79 -25.13 10.07
CA ILE A 68 7.11 -25.67 11.25
C ILE A 68 7.60 -24.88 12.47
N PRO A 69 6.78 -24.01 13.08
CA PRO A 69 7.23 -23.19 14.20
C PRO A 69 7.53 -24.05 15.42
N ALA A 70 8.65 -23.77 16.12
CA ALA A 70 9.01 -24.46 17.36
C ALA A 70 8.03 -24.16 18.50
N ASN A 71 7.44 -22.96 18.48
CA ASN A 71 6.38 -22.57 19.38
C ASN A 71 5.10 -22.26 18.57
N PRO A 72 4.11 -23.17 18.53
CA PRO A 72 2.88 -22.97 17.75
C PRO A 72 2.01 -21.81 18.26
N SER A 73 2.23 -21.35 19.50
CA SER A 73 1.53 -20.17 20.02
C SER A 73 2.10 -18.84 19.49
N ALA A 74 3.32 -18.83 18.96
CA ALA A 74 4.00 -17.62 18.47
C ALA A 74 3.79 -17.37 16.98
N ALA A 75 3.53 -18.41 16.18
CA ALA A 75 3.34 -18.30 14.75
C ALA A 75 2.45 -19.43 14.19
N VAL A 76 1.62 -19.10 13.20
CA VAL A 76 0.82 -20.08 12.47
C VAL A 76 1.70 -20.77 11.42
N ALA A 77 1.71 -22.11 11.43
CA ALA A 77 2.43 -22.91 10.44
C ALA A 77 1.78 -22.82 9.06
N VAL A 78 2.55 -22.46 8.03
CA VAL A 78 2.09 -22.41 6.62
C VAL A 78 2.62 -23.64 5.89
N VAL A 79 2.10 -24.80 6.28
CA VAL A 79 2.61 -26.12 5.86
C VAL A 79 1.55 -27.01 5.23
N SER A 80 0.27 -26.71 5.42
CA SER A 80 -0.85 -27.46 4.83
C SER A 80 -1.38 -26.78 3.56
N ALA A 81 -2.00 -27.54 2.66
CA ALA A 81 -2.62 -26.97 1.47
C ALA A 81 -3.63 -25.83 1.80
N GLU A 82 -4.39 -25.98 2.88
CA GLU A 82 -5.37 -25.00 3.34
C GLU A 82 -4.75 -23.66 3.77
N SER A 83 -3.50 -23.67 4.25
CA SER A 83 -2.77 -22.46 4.64
C SER A 83 -1.89 -21.92 3.51
N ILE A 84 -1.26 -22.81 2.74
CA ILE A 84 -0.36 -22.47 1.63
C ILE A 84 -1.12 -21.84 0.46
N VAL A 85 -2.25 -22.41 0.06
CA VAL A 85 -3.02 -21.93 -1.10
C VAL A 85 -3.44 -20.47 -0.92
N PRO A 86 -4.12 -20.04 0.16
CA PRO A 86 -4.47 -18.63 0.32
C PRO A 86 -3.25 -17.72 0.43
N ALA A 87 -2.18 -18.17 1.10
CA ALA A 87 -0.95 -17.39 1.28
C ALA A 87 -0.24 -17.07 -0.05
N LEU A 88 -0.28 -17.99 -1.03
CA LEU A 88 0.34 -17.81 -2.36
C LEU A 88 -0.64 -17.33 -3.44
N ALA A 89 -1.87 -17.83 -3.43
CA ALA A 89 -2.86 -17.52 -4.46
C ALA A 89 -3.26 -16.06 -4.42
N TRP A 90 -3.44 -15.47 -3.23
CA TRP A 90 -3.85 -14.08 -3.13
C TRP A 90 -2.82 -13.11 -3.73
N PRO A 91 -1.53 -13.16 -3.39
CA PRO A 91 -0.55 -12.22 -3.94
C PRO A 91 -0.40 -12.33 -5.45
N VAL A 92 -0.44 -13.56 -5.98
CA VAL A 92 -0.28 -13.82 -7.41
C VAL A 92 -1.56 -13.46 -8.17
N LEU A 93 -2.71 -14.04 -7.81
CA LEU A 93 -3.96 -13.83 -8.50
C LEU A 93 -4.51 -12.43 -8.26
N GLY A 94 -4.39 -11.88 -7.05
CA GLY A 94 -4.81 -10.53 -6.71
C GLY A 94 -4.10 -9.48 -7.57
N CYS A 95 -2.77 -9.55 -7.65
CA CYS A 95 -1.97 -8.68 -8.53
C CYS A 95 -2.44 -8.77 -10.00
N LEU A 96 -2.54 -9.98 -10.54
CA LEU A 96 -2.96 -10.20 -11.93
C LEU A 96 -4.38 -9.71 -12.21
N THR A 97 -5.31 -10.00 -11.29
CA THR A 97 -6.72 -9.64 -11.39
C THR A 97 -6.90 -8.13 -11.35
N VAL A 98 -6.20 -7.42 -10.46
CA VAL A 98 -6.25 -5.95 -10.40
C VAL A 98 -5.75 -5.34 -11.71
N HIS A 99 -4.63 -5.85 -12.26
CA HIS A 99 -4.12 -5.35 -13.53
C HIS A 99 -5.04 -5.67 -14.71
N ALA A 100 -5.69 -6.85 -14.71
CA ALA A 100 -6.68 -7.22 -15.72
C ALA A 100 -7.95 -6.36 -15.63
N LEU A 101 -8.54 -6.25 -14.44
CA LEU A 101 -9.70 -5.40 -14.16
C LEU A 101 -9.41 -3.95 -14.50
N GLY A 102 -8.22 -3.46 -14.17
CA GLY A 102 -7.78 -2.11 -14.52
C GLY A 102 -7.78 -1.84 -16.03
N GLN A 103 -7.60 -2.86 -16.88
CA GLN A 103 -7.74 -2.72 -18.34
C GLN A 103 -9.20 -2.75 -18.80
N VAL A 104 -10.05 -3.53 -18.14
CA VAL A 104 -11.47 -3.68 -18.49
C VAL A 104 -12.28 -2.48 -17.99
N SER A 105 -11.88 -1.87 -16.87
CA SER A 105 -12.59 -0.77 -16.22
C SER A 105 -12.33 0.61 -16.84
N TYR A 106 -11.55 0.70 -17.93
CA TYR A 106 -11.41 1.95 -18.66
C TYR A 106 -12.75 2.37 -19.27
N PRO A 107 -12.99 3.69 -19.45
CA PRO A 107 -14.22 4.18 -20.04
C PRO A 107 -14.57 3.53 -21.37
N GLY A 108 -15.81 3.04 -21.47
CA GLY A 108 -16.39 2.61 -22.74
C GLY A 108 -16.64 3.79 -23.68
N PRO A 109 -16.59 3.56 -25.01
CA PRO A 109 -16.84 4.57 -26.03
C PRO A 109 -18.26 5.16 -25.92
N ARG A 110 -18.38 6.48 -26.15
CA ARG A 110 -19.68 7.19 -26.13
C ARG A 110 -20.14 7.60 -27.54
N ARG A 111 -19.31 7.47 -28.58
CA ARG A 111 -19.69 7.84 -29.94
C ARG A 111 -20.39 6.69 -30.66
N MET A 112 -21.46 7.02 -31.39
CA MET A 112 -22.20 6.10 -32.26
C MET A 112 -21.40 5.60 -33.47
N ARG A 113 -20.27 6.24 -33.82
CA ARG A 113 -19.48 5.92 -35.03
C ARG A 113 -18.10 5.36 -34.69
N ARG A 114 -17.85 4.15 -35.18
CA ARG A 114 -16.64 3.33 -34.94
C ARG A 114 -15.53 3.72 -35.92
N GLU A 115 -14.41 4.24 -35.41
CA GLU A 115 -13.16 4.30 -36.18
C GLU A 115 -12.38 3.00 -35.97
N ALA A 116 -12.33 2.15 -37.00
CA ALA A 116 -11.60 0.89 -36.97
C ALA A 116 -10.16 1.09 -37.50
N VAL A 117 -9.20 1.28 -36.61
CA VAL A 117 -7.78 1.21 -36.99
C VAL A 117 -7.35 -0.26 -37.04
N LEU A 118 -7.24 -0.81 -38.25
CA LEU A 118 -6.98 -2.23 -38.55
C LEU A 118 -5.50 -2.67 -38.39
N SER A 119 -4.66 -1.92 -37.69
CA SER A 119 -3.29 -2.37 -37.43
C SER A 119 -3.27 -3.61 -36.52
N VAL A 120 -2.61 -4.68 -36.97
CA VAL A 120 -2.29 -5.86 -36.16
C VAL A 120 -1.28 -5.40 -35.11
N ARG A 121 -1.64 -5.53 -33.83
CA ARG A 121 -0.87 -5.01 -32.68
C ARG A 121 -0.30 -6.18 -31.89
N GLY A 122 1.02 -6.32 -31.87
CA GLY A 122 1.73 -7.33 -31.11
C GLY A 122 2.09 -6.85 -29.70
N ILE A 123 2.31 -7.79 -28.77
CA ILE A 123 2.84 -7.48 -27.44
C ILE A 123 4.24 -6.83 -27.57
N ARG A 124 5.03 -7.30 -28.53
CA ARG A 124 6.41 -6.85 -28.78
C ARG A 124 6.52 -5.36 -29.15
N ASP A 125 5.44 -4.76 -29.64
CA ASP A 125 5.43 -3.36 -30.08
C ASP A 125 5.39 -2.38 -28.90
N PHE A 126 4.85 -2.82 -27.75
CA PHE A 126 4.64 -1.97 -26.58
C PHE A 126 5.50 -2.37 -25.37
N VAL A 127 6.14 -3.54 -25.41
CA VAL A 127 6.98 -4.03 -24.31
C VAL A 127 8.41 -3.46 -24.43
N PRO A 128 8.91 -2.74 -23.40
CA PRO A 128 10.30 -2.31 -23.38
C PRO A 128 11.25 -3.51 -23.25
N ARG A 129 12.02 -3.80 -24.31
CA ARG A 129 12.90 -4.98 -24.42
C ARG A 129 13.82 -5.18 -23.20
N ARG A 130 14.47 -4.11 -22.73
CA ARG A 130 15.37 -4.17 -21.57
C ARG A 130 14.63 -4.61 -20.30
N LEU A 131 13.44 -4.07 -20.05
CA LEU A 131 12.64 -4.46 -18.89
C LEU A 131 12.16 -5.90 -19.00
N ALA A 132 11.71 -6.32 -20.18
CA ALA A 132 11.28 -7.70 -20.41
C ALA A 132 12.42 -8.70 -20.17
N LEU A 133 13.64 -8.39 -20.64
CA LEU A 133 14.83 -9.20 -20.37
C LEU A 133 15.16 -9.24 -18.88
N THR A 134 15.11 -8.10 -18.16
CA THR A 134 15.34 -8.10 -16.72
C THR A 134 14.28 -8.87 -15.96
N THR A 135 13.01 -8.76 -16.34
CA THR A 135 11.92 -9.54 -15.76
C THR A 135 12.14 -11.02 -16.03
N ALA A 136 12.46 -11.41 -17.26
CA ALA A 136 12.78 -12.81 -17.59
C ALA A 136 13.95 -13.35 -16.75
N ALA A 137 15.03 -12.58 -16.59
CA ALA A 137 16.16 -12.96 -15.74
C ALA A 137 15.76 -13.18 -14.28
N ILE A 138 14.86 -12.34 -13.74
CA ILE A 138 14.33 -12.49 -12.36
C ILE A 138 13.44 -13.74 -12.23
N PHE A 139 12.62 -14.04 -13.25
CA PHE A 139 11.82 -15.28 -13.24
C PHE A 139 12.71 -16.53 -13.30
N VAL A 140 13.75 -16.50 -14.13
CA VAL A 140 14.71 -17.61 -14.24
C VAL A 140 15.50 -17.78 -12.94
N SER A 141 15.96 -16.70 -12.31
CA SER A 141 16.66 -16.78 -11.03
C SER A 141 15.76 -17.25 -9.89
N ALA A 142 14.48 -16.84 -9.88
CA ALA A 142 13.49 -17.34 -8.94
C ALA A 142 13.24 -18.84 -9.14
N ALA A 143 13.09 -19.30 -10.38
CA ALA A 143 12.93 -20.71 -10.70
C ALA A 143 14.15 -21.54 -10.24
N ALA A 144 15.38 -21.03 -10.45
CA ALA A 144 16.60 -21.68 -9.99
C ALA A 144 16.68 -21.76 -8.46
N ALA A 145 16.30 -20.70 -7.74
CA ALA A 145 16.24 -20.71 -6.27
C ALA A 145 15.22 -21.72 -5.74
N ILE A 146 14.03 -21.80 -6.37
CA ILE A 146 12.98 -22.77 -6.02
C ILE A 146 13.44 -24.21 -6.33
N ALA A 147 14.06 -24.44 -7.49
CA ALA A 147 14.59 -25.75 -7.84
C ALA A 147 15.68 -26.21 -6.87
N ARG A 148 16.53 -25.30 -6.39
CA ARG A 148 17.50 -25.59 -5.33
C ARG A 148 16.83 -25.93 -4.00
N ALA A 149 15.73 -25.27 -3.65
CA ALA A 149 14.99 -25.62 -2.43
C ALA A 149 14.43 -27.05 -2.49
N ALA A 150 14.14 -27.58 -3.69
CA ALA A 150 13.62 -28.94 -3.87
C ALA A 150 14.59 -30.04 -3.38
N THR A 151 15.90 -29.77 -3.34
CA THR A 151 16.90 -30.78 -2.96
C THR A 151 17.11 -30.87 -1.44
N LEU A 152 16.36 -30.10 -0.66
CA LEU A 152 16.58 -29.98 0.77
C LEU A 152 15.72 -30.97 1.56
N PRO A 153 16.29 -31.64 2.59
CA PRO A 153 15.53 -32.50 3.47
C PRO A 153 14.64 -31.69 4.42
N GLY A 154 13.52 -32.29 4.82
CA GLY A 154 12.70 -31.80 5.92
C GLY A 154 13.28 -32.22 7.27
N PHE A 155 12.98 -31.45 8.31
CA PHE A 155 13.36 -31.77 9.69
C PHE A 155 12.28 -31.26 10.66
N ALA A 156 12.10 -31.97 11.78
CA ALA A 156 11.10 -31.63 12.78
C ALA A 156 11.50 -30.35 13.54
N ALA A 157 10.49 -29.62 14.04
CA ALA A 157 10.74 -28.53 14.96
C ALA A 157 11.19 -29.09 16.31
N VAL A 158 12.15 -28.42 16.94
CA VAL A 158 12.64 -28.78 18.28
C VAL A 158 12.24 -27.66 19.23
N ALA A 159 11.50 -28.02 20.29
CA ALA A 159 11.01 -27.05 21.26
C ALA A 159 12.21 -26.27 21.86
N PRO A 160 12.07 -24.94 22.09
CA PRO A 160 13.15 -24.17 22.68
C PRO A 160 13.44 -24.66 24.10
N THR A 161 14.68 -25.08 24.36
CA THR A 161 15.15 -25.46 25.70
C THR A 161 16.33 -24.60 26.10
N THR A 162 16.36 -24.12 27.34
CA THR A 162 17.53 -23.44 27.90
C THR A 162 18.58 -24.48 28.27
N VAL A 163 19.72 -24.46 27.60
CA VAL A 163 20.85 -25.35 27.90
C VAL A 163 21.89 -24.55 28.67
N SER A 164 22.34 -25.09 29.80
CA SER A 164 23.49 -24.59 30.56
C SER A 164 24.76 -25.07 29.87
N ASP A 165 25.64 -24.15 29.46
CA ASP A 165 27.00 -24.51 29.10
C ASP A 165 27.85 -24.60 30.37
N ASP A 166 27.89 -25.79 30.97
CA ASP A 166 28.60 -26.05 32.24
C ASP A 166 30.12 -25.84 32.13
N GLN A 167 30.66 -25.66 30.91
CA GLN A 167 32.09 -25.51 30.67
C GLN A 167 32.56 -24.04 30.65
N TYR A 168 31.66 -23.09 30.38
CA TYR A 168 31.98 -21.65 30.37
C TYR A 168 30.84 -20.84 31.02
N ASN A 169 30.89 -20.75 32.35
CA ASN A 169 30.40 -19.58 33.10
C ASN A 169 28.91 -19.22 32.89
N ASN A 170 27.96 -19.99 33.44
CA ASN A 170 26.53 -19.62 33.59
C ASN A 170 25.84 -19.03 32.34
N TYR A 171 26.33 -19.33 31.13
CA TYR A 171 25.75 -18.81 29.91
C TYR A 171 24.65 -19.75 29.43
N TYR A 172 23.39 -19.37 29.70
CA TYR A 172 22.24 -20.06 29.15
C TYR A 172 22.05 -19.65 27.70
N TYR A 173 22.11 -20.60 26.78
CA TYR A 173 21.69 -20.39 25.40
C TYR A 173 20.39 -21.16 25.11
N THR A 174 19.59 -20.64 24.20
CA THR A 174 18.37 -21.33 23.74
C THR A 174 18.76 -22.33 22.66
N ALA A 175 18.66 -23.61 22.97
CA ALA A 175 18.74 -24.69 21.99
C ALA A 175 17.34 -24.99 21.42
N GLY A 176 17.29 -25.59 20.23
CA GLY A 176 16.05 -25.83 19.50
C GLY A 176 15.73 -24.72 18.49
N GLY A 177 14.67 -24.92 17.71
CA GLY A 177 14.34 -24.02 16.61
C GLY A 177 13.28 -24.58 15.67
N ASP A 178 12.83 -23.72 14.77
CA ASP A 178 11.79 -24.05 13.79
C ASP A 178 12.23 -25.23 12.90
N GLY A 179 11.28 -26.12 12.63
CA GLY A 179 11.41 -27.18 11.65
C GLY A 179 11.05 -26.72 10.25
N ARG A 180 11.12 -27.64 9.28
CA ARG A 180 10.64 -27.42 7.92
C ARG A 180 10.14 -28.70 7.27
N ILE A 181 9.14 -28.58 6.40
CA ILE A 181 8.66 -29.69 5.57
C ILE A 181 9.69 -30.05 4.48
N PRO A 182 9.56 -31.20 3.80
CA PRO A 182 10.47 -31.58 2.72
C PRO A 182 10.54 -30.55 1.59
N GLY A 183 11.73 -30.30 1.08
CA GLY A 183 12.00 -29.36 -0.01
C GLY A 183 11.17 -29.55 -1.27
N PRO A 184 10.94 -30.78 -1.77
CA PRO A 184 10.13 -31.01 -2.97
C PRO A 184 8.69 -30.49 -2.84
N GLU A 185 8.10 -30.57 -1.66
CA GLU A 185 6.74 -30.10 -1.40
C GLU A 185 6.66 -28.57 -1.50
N VAL A 186 7.57 -27.86 -0.82
CA VAL A 186 7.69 -26.40 -0.92
C VAL A 186 7.96 -25.95 -2.34
N ALA A 187 8.88 -26.64 -3.03
CA ALA A 187 9.24 -26.30 -4.40
C ALA A 187 8.07 -26.48 -5.37
N ALA A 188 7.23 -27.49 -5.18
CA ALA A 188 6.03 -27.68 -5.99
C ALA A 188 5.04 -26.51 -5.82
N TRP A 189 4.79 -26.06 -4.58
CA TRP A 189 3.89 -24.93 -4.32
C TRP A 189 4.43 -23.61 -4.85
N LEU A 190 5.69 -23.29 -4.57
CA LEU A 190 6.34 -22.06 -5.05
C LEU A 190 6.50 -22.06 -6.58
N GLY A 191 6.86 -23.21 -7.16
CA GLY A 191 6.96 -23.39 -8.60
C GLY A 191 5.61 -23.24 -9.30
N GLY A 192 4.55 -23.81 -8.72
CA GLY A 192 3.17 -23.61 -9.18
C GLY A 192 2.75 -22.14 -9.16
N ALA A 193 3.02 -21.43 -8.06
CA ALA A 193 2.75 -20.00 -7.95
C ALA A 193 3.53 -19.16 -8.98
N LEU A 194 4.82 -19.47 -9.20
CA LEU A 194 5.66 -18.80 -10.20
C LEU A 194 5.13 -19.06 -11.63
N LEU A 195 4.67 -20.28 -11.92
CA LEU A 195 4.11 -20.64 -13.22
C LEU A 195 2.78 -19.91 -13.47
N VAL A 196 1.88 -19.87 -12.49
CA VAL A 196 0.63 -19.10 -12.57
C VAL A 196 0.94 -17.61 -12.78
N LEU A 197 1.93 -17.06 -12.06
CA LEU A 197 2.36 -15.68 -12.24
C LEU A 197 2.89 -15.44 -13.66
N ALA A 198 3.70 -16.34 -14.22
CA ALA A 198 4.26 -16.22 -15.55
C ALA A 198 3.17 -16.27 -16.65
N VAL A 199 2.31 -17.29 -16.60
CA VAL A 199 1.20 -17.48 -17.55
C VAL A 199 0.21 -16.32 -17.44
N GLY A 200 -0.15 -15.94 -16.22
CA GLY A 200 -1.04 -14.82 -15.96
C GLY A 200 -0.47 -13.49 -16.45
N THR A 201 0.83 -13.24 -16.25
CA THR A 201 1.51 -12.05 -16.78
C THR A 201 1.39 -12.01 -18.30
N TRP A 202 1.64 -13.12 -18.98
CA TRP A 202 1.51 -13.20 -20.43
C TRP A 202 0.08 -12.91 -20.90
N LEU A 203 -0.94 -13.47 -20.23
CA LEU A 203 -2.35 -13.21 -20.52
C LEU A 203 -2.72 -11.73 -20.31
N VAL A 204 -2.22 -11.09 -19.24
CA VAL A 204 -2.50 -9.66 -19.00
C VAL A 204 -1.76 -8.78 -20.01
N LEU A 205 -0.52 -9.11 -20.40
CA LEU A 205 0.19 -8.41 -21.48
C LEU A 205 -0.58 -8.52 -22.80
N TRP A 206 -1.09 -9.71 -23.11
CA TRP A 206 -1.94 -9.95 -24.28
C TRP A 206 -3.23 -9.12 -24.22
N LEU A 207 -3.89 -9.07 -23.06
CA LEU A 207 -5.07 -8.23 -22.82
C LEU A 207 -4.76 -6.74 -23.04
N ILE A 208 -3.63 -6.25 -22.51
CA ILE A 208 -3.21 -4.85 -22.70
C ILE A 208 -2.96 -4.54 -24.19
N ALA A 209 -2.29 -5.45 -24.90
CA ALA A 209 -2.03 -5.30 -26.34
C ALA A 209 -3.33 -5.25 -27.16
N ARG A 210 -4.30 -6.10 -26.80
CA ARG A 210 -5.61 -6.19 -27.47
C ARG A 210 -6.63 -5.17 -27.00
N ARG A 211 -6.33 -4.37 -25.98
CA ARG A 211 -7.25 -3.35 -25.44
C ARG A 211 -7.69 -2.38 -26.54
N ARG A 212 -9.00 -2.09 -26.59
CA ARG A 212 -9.59 -1.08 -27.48
C ARG A 212 -8.95 0.30 -27.24
N GLN A 213 -8.81 1.08 -28.31
CA GLN A 213 -8.34 2.47 -28.21
C GLN A 213 -9.41 3.31 -27.49
N LEU A 214 -8.95 4.22 -26.63
CA LEU A 214 -9.83 5.22 -26.04
C LEU A 214 -10.08 6.31 -27.07
N GLU A 215 -11.35 6.55 -27.39
CA GLU A 215 -11.78 7.50 -28.43
C GLU A 215 -11.40 8.96 -28.11
N SER A 216 -11.13 9.26 -26.85
CA SER A 216 -10.70 10.60 -26.39
C SER A 216 -9.20 10.85 -26.57
N LEU A 217 -8.43 9.86 -27.02
CA LEU A 217 -6.98 9.91 -27.13
C LEU A 217 -6.52 9.49 -28.52
N ASP A 218 -5.46 10.13 -29.02
CA ASP A 218 -4.87 9.78 -30.30
C ASP A 218 -4.24 8.37 -30.27
N ALA A 219 -3.96 7.81 -31.46
CA ALA A 219 -3.36 6.48 -31.58
C ALA A 219 -1.98 6.39 -30.88
N ALA A 220 -1.20 7.47 -30.93
CA ALA A 220 0.10 7.60 -30.26
C ALA A 220 -0.05 7.58 -28.73
N ASP A 221 -0.99 8.34 -28.18
CA ASP A 221 -1.26 8.38 -26.73
C ASP A 221 -1.75 7.03 -26.21
N ASN A 222 -2.61 6.36 -26.98
CA ASN A 222 -3.03 4.99 -26.66
C ASN A 222 -1.86 4.00 -26.66
N ALA A 223 -0.89 4.14 -27.59
CA ALA A 223 0.31 3.32 -27.59
C ALA A 223 1.16 3.57 -26.34
N VAL A 224 1.38 4.83 -25.96
CA VAL A 224 2.10 5.19 -24.73
C VAL A 224 1.41 4.64 -23.48
N LEU A 225 0.07 4.71 -23.41
CA LEU A 225 -0.68 4.13 -22.29
C LEU A 225 -0.52 2.62 -22.17
N ARG A 226 -0.49 1.89 -23.30
CA ARG A 226 -0.20 0.45 -23.29
C ARG A 226 1.22 0.19 -22.78
N THR A 227 2.21 0.93 -23.26
CA THR A 227 3.60 0.83 -22.79
C THR A 227 3.71 1.11 -21.29
N ILE A 228 3.01 2.13 -20.77
CA ILE A 228 2.97 2.44 -19.33
C ILE A 228 2.35 1.29 -18.54
N ALA A 229 1.21 0.76 -19.00
CA ALA A 229 0.52 -0.35 -18.34
C ALA A 229 1.37 -1.62 -18.32
N MET A 230 2.01 -1.97 -19.43
CA MET A 230 2.91 -3.12 -19.52
C MET A 230 4.17 -2.93 -18.66
N ASN A 231 4.79 -1.75 -18.69
CA ASN A 231 5.95 -1.44 -17.84
C ASN A 231 5.62 -1.61 -16.36
N ARG A 232 4.47 -1.09 -15.94
CA ARG A 232 3.99 -1.19 -14.57
C ARG A 232 3.71 -2.63 -14.17
N LEU A 233 2.99 -3.40 -15.00
CA LEU A 233 2.75 -4.83 -14.76
C LEU A 233 4.08 -5.58 -14.59
N LEU A 234 5.01 -5.43 -15.54
CA LEU A 234 6.31 -6.11 -15.52
C LEU A 234 7.11 -5.80 -14.25
N ARG A 235 7.07 -4.55 -13.77
CA ARG A 235 7.71 -4.18 -12.50
C ARG A 235 7.07 -4.90 -11.31
N THR A 236 5.74 -4.87 -11.19
CA THR A 236 5.05 -5.53 -10.08
C THR A 236 5.31 -7.04 -10.07
N VAL A 237 5.14 -7.72 -11.20
CA VAL A 237 5.34 -9.17 -11.27
C VAL A 237 6.81 -9.58 -11.07
N SER A 238 7.77 -8.73 -11.46
CA SER A 238 9.19 -8.94 -11.13
C SER A 238 9.43 -8.91 -9.63
N THR A 239 8.76 -7.99 -8.90
CA THR A 239 8.88 -7.93 -7.44
C THR A 239 8.22 -9.12 -6.74
N VAL A 240 7.12 -9.63 -7.28
CA VAL A 240 6.48 -10.86 -6.78
C VAL A 240 7.37 -12.07 -7.02
N ALA A 241 7.92 -12.23 -8.24
CA ALA A 241 8.84 -13.33 -8.55
C ALA A 241 10.10 -13.30 -7.67
N ALA A 242 10.67 -12.11 -7.44
CA ALA A 242 11.77 -11.95 -6.49
C ALA A 242 11.35 -12.32 -5.07
N GLY A 243 10.16 -11.93 -4.61
CA GLY A 243 9.62 -12.32 -3.30
C GLY A 243 9.45 -13.85 -3.15
N LEU A 244 8.98 -14.55 -4.19
CA LEU A 244 8.93 -16.02 -4.19
C LEU A 244 10.34 -16.63 -4.05
N ALA A 245 11.35 -16.03 -4.68
CA ALA A 245 12.74 -16.43 -4.49
C ALA A 245 13.25 -16.17 -3.07
N VAL A 246 12.82 -15.08 -2.40
CA VAL A 246 13.14 -14.83 -0.98
C VAL A 246 12.55 -15.90 -0.08
N ILE A 247 11.31 -16.32 -0.34
CA ILE A 247 10.65 -17.39 0.44
C ILE A 247 11.43 -18.69 0.29
N ALA A 248 11.79 -19.08 -0.95
CA ALA A 248 12.64 -20.24 -1.21
C ALA A 248 14.00 -20.11 -0.52
N GLY A 249 14.62 -18.93 -0.57
CA GLY A 249 15.88 -18.63 0.10
C GLY A 249 15.79 -18.76 1.62
N ASN A 250 14.74 -18.19 2.23
CA ASN A 250 14.44 -18.28 3.65
C ASN A 250 14.34 -19.75 4.10
N PHE A 251 13.53 -20.52 3.38
CA PHE A 251 13.38 -21.97 3.59
C PHE A 251 14.73 -22.70 3.47
N ALA A 252 15.56 -22.31 2.50
CA ALA A 252 16.82 -22.98 2.22
C ALA A 252 17.92 -22.69 3.25
N THR A 253 18.00 -21.46 3.74
CA THR A 253 19.04 -21.02 4.68
C THR A 253 18.78 -21.44 6.12
N ARG A 254 17.61 -22.03 6.39
CA ARG A 254 17.23 -22.42 7.75
C ARG A 254 18.05 -23.63 8.23
N PRO A 255 18.77 -23.50 9.36
CA PRO A 255 19.61 -24.56 9.90
C PRO A 255 18.75 -25.66 10.53
N ASP A 256 19.30 -26.86 10.63
CA ASP A 256 18.70 -27.97 11.37
C ASP A 256 18.71 -27.64 12.87
N PRO A 257 17.54 -27.54 13.53
CA PRO A 257 17.47 -27.20 14.94
C PRO A 257 18.14 -28.25 15.85
N ALA A 258 18.37 -29.48 15.36
CA ALA A 258 19.13 -30.50 16.09
C ALA A 258 20.65 -30.20 16.17
N GLN A 259 21.17 -29.31 15.33
CA GLN A 259 22.60 -28.96 15.28
C GLN A 259 22.97 -27.74 16.14
N GLY A 260 22.02 -27.14 16.86
CA GLY A 260 22.27 -26.06 17.83
C GLY A 260 22.59 -24.69 17.24
N LEU A 261 22.74 -24.57 15.91
CA LEU A 261 22.94 -23.29 15.23
C LEU A 261 21.58 -22.61 14.99
N THR A 262 21.32 -21.50 15.67
CA THR A 262 20.05 -20.76 15.52
C THR A 262 20.17 -19.51 14.65
N SER A 263 21.39 -19.05 14.33
CA SER A 263 21.62 -17.88 13.49
C SER A 263 21.78 -18.25 12.01
N TRP A 264 21.09 -17.51 11.15
CA TRP A 264 21.16 -17.69 9.69
C TRP A 264 20.91 -16.35 9.01
N THR A 265 21.53 -16.15 7.84
CA THR A 265 21.39 -14.91 7.07
C THR A 265 20.69 -15.19 5.74
N ASN A 266 19.59 -14.48 5.49
CA ASN A 266 18.86 -14.59 4.22
C ASN A 266 19.46 -13.67 3.14
N PHE A 267 20.49 -14.14 2.43
CA PHE A 267 21.05 -13.38 1.31
C PHE A 267 20.04 -13.14 0.17
N ALA A 268 19.01 -13.99 0.03
CA ALA A 268 17.96 -13.78 -0.96
C ALA A 268 17.13 -12.53 -0.66
N GLY A 269 16.92 -12.20 0.62
CA GLY A 269 16.26 -10.96 1.04
C GLY A 269 17.00 -9.70 0.60
N LEU A 270 18.34 -9.70 0.67
CA LEU A 270 19.18 -8.60 0.17
C LEU A 270 19.09 -8.48 -1.35
N ALA A 271 19.15 -9.61 -2.07
CA ALA A 271 18.99 -9.63 -3.52
C ALA A 271 17.61 -9.10 -3.97
N ALA A 272 16.53 -9.47 -3.28
CA ALA A 272 15.20 -8.95 -3.56
C ALA A 272 15.06 -7.45 -3.23
N THR A 273 15.74 -6.97 -2.19
CA THR A 273 15.83 -5.54 -1.90
C THR A 273 16.49 -4.79 -3.06
N ALA A 274 17.57 -5.34 -3.63
CA ALA A 274 18.19 -4.77 -4.83
C ALA A 274 17.23 -4.78 -6.04
N VAL A 275 16.50 -5.87 -6.26
CA VAL A 275 15.46 -5.95 -7.32
C VAL A 275 14.39 -4.87 -7.12
N LEU A 276 13.89 -4.68 -5.89
CA LEU A 276 12.92 -3.64 -5.56
C LEU A 276 13.46 -2.24 -5.88
N LEU A 277 14.70 -1.95 -5.50
CA LEU A 277 15.36 -0.67 -5.77
C LEU A 277 15.56 -0.43 -7.29
N VAL A 278 16.02 -1.44 -8.02
CA VAL A 278 16.18 -1.37 -9.49
C VAL A 278 14.82 -1.14 -10.16
N MET A 279 13.80 -1.90 -9.75
CA MET A 279 12.45 -1.76 -10.26
C MET A 279 11.83 -0.42 -9.87
N TRP A 280 12.14 0.15 -8.70
CA TRP A 280 11.73 1.50 -8.32
C TRP A 280 12.36 2.54 -9.24
N TRP A 281 13.69 2.47 -9.42
CA TRP A 281 14.46 3.44 -10.20
C TRP A 281 14.03 3.48 -11.68
N TRP A 282 13.52 2.36 -12.21
CA TRP A 282 13.09 2.27 -13.60
C TRP A 282 12.03 3.32 -13.93
N ARG A 283 12.42 4.35 -14.69
CA ARG A 283 11.52 5.45 -15.03
C ARG A 283 10.46 4.95 -16.03
N PRO A 284 9.15 5.07 -15.73
CA PRO A 284 8.13 4.79 -16.73
C PRO A 284 8.24 5.83 -17.86
N PRO A 285 7.94 5.44 -19.11
CA PRO A 285 7.80 6.41 -20.19
C PRO A 285 6.70 7.41 -19.78
N ARG A 286 7.04 8.70 -19.84
CA ARG A 286 6.08 9.74 -19.50
C ARG A 286 5.21 9.97 -20.73
N LEU A 287 3.90 10.11 -20.54
CA LEU A 287 3.09 10.84 -21.50
C LEU A 287 3.74 12.21 -21.61
N ALA A 288 4.36 12.52 -22.75
CA ALA A 288 4.91 13.84 -22.94
C ALA A 288 3.71 14.79 -22.80
N ALA A 289 3.75 15.66 -21.80
CA ALA A 289 2.90 16.85 -21.80
C ALA A 289 3.27 17.81 -22.97
N ALA A 290 4.14 17.38 -23.89
CA ALA A 290 4.54 18.08 -25.09
C ALA A 290 3.67 17.59 -26.24
N THR A 291 2.99 18.55 -26.86
CA THR A 291 2.11 18.44 -28.03
C THR A 291 0.85 17.61 -27.82
N LEU A 292 0.03 18.01 -26.85
CA LEU A 292 -1.43 17.85 -26.97
C LEU A 292 -1.83 18.27 -28.39
N GLY A 293 -2.53 17.38 -29.11
CA GLY A 293 -3.18 17.74 -30.36
C GLY A 293 -3.95 19.06 -30.18
N VAL A 294 -3.87 19.91 -31.20
CA VAL A 294 -4.32 21.32 -31.28
C VAL A 294 -5.73 21.58 -30.69
N ARG A 295 -6.56 20.55 -30.51
CA ARG A 295 -7.95 20.63 -30.02
C ARG A 295 -8.14 20.77 -28.51
N ASN A 296 -7.16 20.44 -27.66
CA ASN A 296 -7.30 20.54 -26.19
C ASN A 296 -6.29 21.51 -25.58
N ARG A 297 -5.93 22.57 -26.32
CA ARG A 297 -5.16 23.68 -25.75
C ARG A 297 -6.06 24.36 -24.71
N PRO A 298 -5.68 24.42 -23.41
CA PRO A 298 -6.27 25.43 -22.54
C PRO A 298 -6.03 26.78 -23.22
N GLU A 299 -7.09 27.59 -23.34
CA GLU A 299 -7.03 28.91 -23.93
C GLU A 299 -5.75 29.63 -23.47
N SER A 300 -5.05 30.21 -24.44
CA SER A 300 -3.80 30.95 -24.34
C SER A 300 -3.95 32.27 -23.56
N GLY A 301 -4.54 32.20 -22.36
CA GLY A 301 -4.72 33.30 -21.42
C GLY A 301 -4.26 32.98 -19.99
N VAL A 302 -4.03 31.71 -19.64
CA VAL A 302 -3.36 31.36 -18.36
C VAL A 302 -1.87 31.17 -18.65
N ALA A 303 -1.17 32.30 -18.67
CA ALA A 303 0.27 32.35 -18.79
C ALA A 303 0.93 31.30 -17.88
N THR A 304 1.80 30.48 -18.47
CA THR A 304 2.88 29.74 -17.81
C THR A 304 3.92 30.71 -17.20
N GLY A 305 3.45 31.72 -16.48
CA GLY A 305 4.25 32.68 -15.74
C GLY A 305 4.69 32.04 -14.43
N ARG A 306 6.01 31.88 -14.27
CA ARG A 306 6.76 31.59 -13.04
C ARG A 306 5.87 31.25 -11.82
N GLN A 307 5.65 29.95 -11.57
CA GLN A 307 5.14 29.50 -10.27
C GLN A 307 5.97 30.15 -9.16
N HIS A 308 5.29 30.87 -8.26
CA HIS A 308 5.90 31.54 -7.12
C HIS A 308 6.79 30.55 -6.36
N PRO A 309 8.02 30.93 -5.94
CA PRO A 309 8.97 30.00 -5.32
C PRO A 309 8.42 29.29 -4.08
N ALA A 310 7.58 29.97 -3.29
CA ALA A 310 6.84 29.35 -2.18
C ALA A 310 5.91 28.20 -2.61
N ALA A 311 5.25 28.30 -3.77
CA ALA A 311 4.41 27.24 -4.30
C ALA A 311 5.24 26.04 -4.79
N ARG A 312 6.45 26.28 -5.34
CA ARG A 312 7.39 25.21 -5.70
C ARG A 312 7.85 24.44 -4.47
N LEU A 313 8.22 25.14 -3.39
CA LEU A 313 8.59 24.52 -2.10
C LEU A 313 7.48 23.61 -1.56
N VAL A 314 6.22 24.08 -1.60
CA VAL A 314 5.08 23.28 -1.14
C VAL A 314 4.78 22.08 -2.05
N SER A 315 5.09 22.19 -3.34
CA SER A 315 5.01 21.06 -4.28
C SER A 315 6.11 20.03 -4.06
N SER A 316 7.35 20.43 -3.77
CA SER A 316 8.46 19.51 -3.50
C SER A 316 8.32 18.80 -2.15
N LEU A 317 7.65 19.43 -1.17
CA LEU A 317 7.28 18.77 0.09
C LEU A 317 6.49 17.48 -0.13
N GLY A 318 5.70 17.35 -1.21
CA GLY A 318 4.97 16.11 -1.50
C GLY A 318 5.87 14.88 -1.63
N ALA A 319 7.03 15.02 -2.28
CA ALA A 319 8.01 13.93 -2.42
C ALA A 319 8.70 13.62 -1.08
N LEU A 320 9.03 14.67 -0.31
CA LEU A 320 9.62 14.52 1.02
C LEU A 320 8.67 13.83 2.01
N LEU A 321 7.36 14.08 1.93
CA LEU A 321 6.37 13.39 2.77
C LEU A 321 6.31 11.90 2.44
N GLY A 322 6.45 11.52 1.16
CA GLY A 322 6.55 10.12 0.76
C GLY A 322 7.80 9.44 1.33
N LEU A 323 8.95 10.12 1.29
CA LEU A 323 10.18 9.63 1.92
C LEU A 323 10.07 9.54 3.44
N ALA A 324 9.47 10.55 4.08
CA ALA A 324 9.26 10.58 5.53
C ALA A 324 8.37 9.43 6.01
N ALA A 325 7.38 9.03 5.21
CA ALA A 325 6.56 7.85 5.50
C ALA A 325 7.32 6.52 5.29
N ALA A 326 8.30 6.48 4.37
CA ALA A 326 9.08 5.29 4.09
C ALA A 326 10.19 5.05 5.12
N VAL A 327 10.77 6.10 5.71
CA VAL A 327 11.90 6.00 6.64
C VAL A 327 11.58 5.09 7.84
N PRO A 328 10.47 5.26 8.57
CA PRO A 328 10.15 4.37 9.70
C PRO A 328 9.82 2.93 9.28
N LEU A 329 9.39 2.70 8.04
CA LEU A 329 9.18 1.33 7.53
C LEU A 329 10.50 0.63 7.25
N VAL A 330 11.46 1.32 6.62
CA VAL A 330 12.80 0.77 6.34
C VAL A 330 13.60 0.63 7.63
N ALA A 331 13.58 1.66 8.47
CA ALA A 331 14.21 1.64 9.79
C ALA A 331 13.55 0.59 10.68
N GLY A 332 12.23 0.39 10.56
CA GLY A 332 11.46 -0.64 11.24
C GLY A 332 11.94 -2.06 10.96
N VAL A 333 12.58 -2.35 9.82
CA VAL A 333 13.22 -3.66 9.59
C VAL A 333 14.37 -3.89 10.57
N PHE A 334 15.10 -2.84 10.93
CA PHE A 334 16.21 -2.88 11.88
C PHE A 334 15.75 -2.63 13.33
N LEU A 335 14.72 -1.80 13.51
CA LEU A 335 14.13 -1.41 14.80
C LEU A 335 13.04 -2.37 15.27
N ALA A 336 12.58 -3.32 14.45
CA ALA A 336 11.54 -4.28 14.84
C ALA A 336 11.92 -5.01 16.12
N GLN A 337 13.18 -5.43 16.26
CA GLN A 337 13.71 -6.04 17.48
C GLN A 337 13.55 -5.11 18.70
N LEU A 338 13.87 -3.82 18.55
CA LEU A 338 13.74 -2.81 19.62
C LEU A 338 12.27 -2.50 19.95
N LEU A 339 11.42 -2.39 18.94
CA LEU A 339 9.99 -2.09 19.09
C LEU A 339 9.21 -3.27 19.68
N MET A 340 9.63 -4.50 19.37
CA MET A 340 9.13 -5.72 20.00
C MET A 340 9.62 -5.83 21.45
N ALA A 341 10.90 -5.52 21.72
CA ALA A 341 11.45 -5.49 23.07
C ALA A 341 10.77 -4.44 23.98
N ALA A 342 10.35 -3.31 23.40
CA ALA A 342 9.66 -2.24 24.11
C ALA A 342 8.12 -2.40 24.13
N SER A 343 7.59 -3.55 23.68
CA SER A 343 6.14 -3.86 23.66
C SER A 343 5.28 -2.87 22.87
N TYR A 344 5.87 -2.03 22.00
CA TYR A 344 5.15 -1.07 21.16
C TYR A 344 4.68 -1.67 19.84
N GLY A 345 5.37 -2.70 19.34
CA GLY A 345 4.99 -3.47 18.16
C GLY A 345 4.64 -2.62 16.92
N VAL A 346 3.62 -3.06 16.18
CA VAL A 346 3.16 -2.38 14.94
C VAL A 346 2.55 -0.99 15.22
N ALA A 347 1.96 -0.79 16.39
CA ALA A 347 1.39 0.51 16.80
C ALA A 347 2.49 1.59 16.88
N GLY A 348 3.69 1.21 17.36
CA GLY A 348 4.87 2.07 17.37
C GLY A 348 5.27 2.52 15.96
N VAL A 349 5.30 1.61 14.99
CA VAL A 349 5.64 1.90 13.60
C VAL A 349 4.65 2.90 12.97
N VAL A 350 3.35 2.71 13.19
CA VAL A 350 2.31 3.61 12.68
C VAL A 350 2.47 5.02 13.26
N ALA A 351 2.70 5.14 14.58
CA ALA A 351 2.88 6.42 15.23
C ALA A 351 4.18 7.13 14.79
N LEU A 352 5.28 6.40 14.66
CA LEU A 352 6.55 6.95 14.15
C LEU A 352 6.41 7.44 12.70
N THR A 353 5.68 6.69 11.86
CA THR A 353 5.37 7.08 10.48
C THR A 353 4.57 8.38 10.46
N ALA A 354 3.49 8.46 11.24
CA ALA A 354 2.67 9.67 11.34
C ALA A 354 3.47 10.86 11.87
N ALA A 355 4.25 10.69 12.95
CA ALA A 355 5.09 11.72 13.53
C ALA A 355 6.14 12.24 12.54
N SER A 356 6.81 11.35 11.80
CA SER A 356 7.80 11.72 10.79
C SER A 356 7.20 12.59 9.67
N VAL A 357 6.02 12.21 9.18
CA VAL A 357 5.27 13.00 8.18
C VAL A 357 4.88 14.37 8.75
N LEU A 358 4.33 14.41 9.96
CA LEU A 358 3.90 15.66 10.63
C LEU A 358 5.08 16.60 10.89
N LEU A 359 6.24 16.07 11.29
CA LEU A 359 7.47 16.84 11.46
C LEU A 359 7.95 17.45 10.14
N VAL A 360 7.89 16.71 9.03
CA VAL A 360 8.23 17.27 7.70
C VAL A 360 7.25 18.35 7.27
N ILE A 361 5.95 18.22 7.59
CA ILE A 361 4.97 19.29 7.36
C ILE A 361 5.33 20.53 8.18
N ALA A 362 5.61 20.37 9.48
CA ALA A 362 5.98 21.48 10.36
C ALA A 362 7.28 22.17 9.92
N ALA A 363 8.30 21.40 9.54
CA ALA A 363 9.55 21.91 9.00
C ALA A 363 9.32 22.66 7.67
N GLY A 364 8.43 22.17 6.81
CA GLY A 364 8.02 22.84 5.58
C GLY A 364 7.39 24.22 5.83
N GLU A 365 6.51 24.33 6.82
CA GLU A 365 5.92 25.62 7.23
C GLU A 365 6.94 26.56 7.85
N PHE A 366 7.85 26.04 8.69
CA PHE A 366 8.94 26.81 9.28
C PHE A 366 9.86 27.39 8.19
N LEU A 367 10.28 26.56 7.21
CA LEU A 367 11.08 27.01 6.07
C LEU A 367 10.34 28.05 5.22
N LEU A 368 9.03 27.89 5.06
CA LEU A 368 8.22 28.83 4.29
C LEU A 368 8.11 30.19 5.01
N GLN A 369 7.97 30.18 6.34
CA GLN A 369 8.00 31.39 7.16
C GLN A 369 9.39 32.04 7.13
N HIS A 370 10.47 31.26 7.28
CA HIS A 370 11.83 31.78 7.34
C HIS A 370 12.26 32.41 6.01
N ASN A 371 11.97 31.75 4.88
CA ASN A 371 12.45 32.20 3.57
C ASN A 371 11.53 33.22 2.89
N TYR A 372 10.23 33.21 3.20
CA TYR A 372 9.25 34.02 2.48
C TYR A 372 8.30 34.82 3.39
N GLY A 373 8.44 34.73 4.72
CA GLY A 373 7.62 35.50 5.66
C GLY A 373 7.94 36.99 5.61
N SER A 374 6.92 37.83 5.57
CA SER A 374 7.05 39.27 5.78
C SER A 374 5.97 39.78 6.74
N PRO A 375 6.31 40.61 7.73
CA PRO A 375 5.33 41.23 8.63
C PRO A 375 4.41 42.22 7.91
N GLN A 376 4.86 42.77 6.77
CA GLN A 376 4.10 43.70 5.94
C GLN A 376 3.14 43.00 4.97
N ALA A 377 3.32 41.69 4.74
CA ALA A 377 2.45 40.94 3.84
C ALA A 377 1.11 40.59 4.51
N PRO A 378 -0.04 40.74 3.80
CA PRO A 378 -1.35 40.46 4.37
C PRO A 378 -1.47 38.99 4.76
N ARG A 379 -1.94 38.73 5.99
CA ARG A 379 -2.18 37.38 6.51
C ARG A 379 -3.56 36.92 6.05
N GLY A 380 -3.60 35.94 5.14
CA GLY A 380 -4.84 35.37 4.65
C GLY A 380 -5.19 34.07 5.37
N TRP A 381 -6.31 34.02 6.10
CA TRP A 381 -6.84 32.76 6.59
C TRP A 381 -7.77 32.14 5.54
N PRO A 382 -7.63 30.84 5.22
CA PRO A 382 -8.57 30.17 4.32
C PRO A 382 -9.97 30.16 4.91
N ARG A 383 -10.97 30.52 4.10
CA ARG A 383 -12.39 30.40 4.50
C ARG A 383 -12.79 28.94 4.76
N GLN A 384 -12.13 28.01 4.08
CA GLN A 384 -12.36 26.58 4.22
C GLN A 384 -11.00 25.86 4.23
N PRO A 385 -10.35 25.74 5.40
CA PRO A 385 -9.02 25.14 5.51
C PRO A 385 -9.01 23.66 5.12
N VAL A 386 -10.13 22.97 5.34
CA VAL A 386 -10.29 21.53 5.12
C VAL A 386 -11.64 21.31 4.44
N SER A 387 -11.70 20.38 3.48
CA SER A 387 -12.98 20.02 2.86
C SER A 387 -13.90 19.36 3.88
N PRO A 388 -15.23 19.54 3.81
CA PRO A 388 -16.16 18.93 4.75
C PRO A 388 -16.03 17.41 4.77
N ALA A 389 -15.80 16.81 3.60
CA ALA A 389 -15.58 15.36 3.46
C ALA A 389 -14.33 14.87 4.20
N LEU A 390 -13.22 15.63 4.21
CA LEU A 390 -12.03 15.22 4.94
C LEU A 390 -12.23 15.41 6.46
N LEU A 391 -12.95 16.46 6.87
CA LEU A 391 -13.29 16.66 8.27
C LEU A 391 -14.19 15.55 8.79
N THR A 392 -15.24 15.17 8.05
CA THR A 392 -16.11 14.04 8.42
C THR A 392 -15.33 12.73 8.46
N THR A 393 -14.41 12.52 7.52
CA THR A 393 -13.51 11.34 7.53
C THR A 393 -12.63 11.32 8.79
N ALA A 394 -12.05 12.46 9.19
CA ALA A 394 -11.21 12.54 10.39
C ALA A 394 -12.02 12.31 11.68
N VAL A 395 -13.23 12.88 11.76
CA VAL A 395 -14.15 12.64 12.89
C VAL A 395 -14.56 11.17 12.97
N LEU A 396 -14.92 10.57 11.84
CA LEU A 396 -15.25 9.15 11.78
C LEU A 396 -14.06 8.27 12.18
N ALA A 397 -12.85 8.58 11.69
CA ALA A 397 -11.64 7.86 12.06
C ALA A 397 -11.36 7.93 13.57
N LEU A 398 -11.57 9.11 14.19
CA LEU A 398 -11.44 9.28 15.63
C LEU A 398 -12.49 8.45 16.39
N LEU A 399 -13.76 8.51 15.99
CA LEU A 399 -14.83 7.75 16.62
C LEU A 399 -14.60 6.24 16.53
N VAL A 400 -14.20 5.75 15.34
CA VAL A 400 -13.84 4.34 15.13
C VAL A 400 -12.66 3.94 16.01
N PHE A 401 -11.62 4.77 16.08
CA PHE A 401 -10.48 4.49 16.95
C PHE A 401 -10.87 4.43 18.43
N LEU A 402 -11.64 5.39 18.94
CA LEU A 402 -12.09 5.41 20.33
C LEU A 402 -13.00 4.21 20.67
N ALA A 403 -13.91 3.85 19.77
CA ALA A 403 -14.74 2.66 19.92
C ALA A 403 -13.88 1.39 19.97
N VAL A 404 -12.91 1.27 19.06
CA VAL A 404 -12.02 0.10 19.01
C VAL A 404 -11.16 0.01 20.26
N LEU A 405 -10.61 1.13 20.72
CA LEU A 405 -9.82 1.21 21.94
C LEU A 405 -10.63 0.78 23.17
N GLY A 406 -11.86 1.31 23.31
CA GLY A 406 -12.75 0.99 24.42
C GLY A 406 -13.20 -0.47 24.45
N VAL A 407 -13.61 -1.03 23.30
CA VAL A 407 -13.97 -2.45 23.19
C VAL A 407 -12.79 -3.36 23.53
N THR A 408 -11.60 -3.01 23.04
CA THR A 408 -10.37 -3.77 23.34
C THR A 408 -10.05 -3.73 24.83
N ALA A 409 -10.20 -2.57 25.48
CA ALA A 409 -9.99 -2.43 26.92
C ALA A 409 -10.96 -3.28 27.74
N VAL A 410 -12.25 -3.28 27.38
CA VAL A 410 -13.27 -4.13 28.04
C VAL A 410 -12.98 -5.61 27.82
N GLY A 411 -12.58 -5.99 26.60
CA GLY A 411 -12.24 -7.37 26.26
C GLY A 411 -11.04 -7.91 27.04
N GLN A 412 -9.96 -7.14 27.12
CA GLN A 412 -8.77 -7.52 27.91
C GLN A 412 -9.09 -7.60 29.41
N ALA A 413 -9.93 -6.70 29.93
CA ALA A 413 -10.39 -6.77 31.31
C ALA A 413 -11.18 -8.06 31.60
N ARG A 414 -11.99 -8.53 30.65
CA ARG A 414 -12.71 -9.82 30.77
C ARG A 414 -11.79 -11.03 30.70
N LEU A 415 -10.72 -10.94 29.92
CA LEU A 415 -9.73 -12.01 29.77
C LEU A 415 -8.68 -12.02 30.89
N ALA A 416 -8.69 -11.04 31.80
CA ALA A 416 -7.63 -10.80 32.78
C ALA A 416 -6.22 -10.67 32.15
N GLU A 417 -6.16 -10.15 30.92
CA GLU A 417 -4.91 -9.90 30.20
C GLU A 417 -4.34 -8.51 30.52
N GLY A 418 -3.04 -8.33 30.29
CA GLY A 418 -2.38 -7.03 30.44
C GLY A 418 -2.96 -5.96 29.50
N PRO A 419 -2.81 -4.66 29.82
CA PRO A 419 -3.46 -3.56 29.11
C PRO A 419 -2.78 -3.23 27.77
N GLY A 420 -2.84 -4.15 26.81
CA GLY A 420 -2.25 -4.01 25.48
C GLY A 420 -2.85 -2.86 24.64
N TRP A 421 -4.00 -2.30 25.04
CA TRP A 421 -4.57 -1.09 24.42
C TRP A 421 -3.84 0.21 24.80
N VAL A 422 -3.16 0.25 25.96
CA VAL A 422 -2.54 1.48 26.49
C VAL A 422 -1.43 2.03 25.57
N PRO A 423 -0.48 1.22 25.07
CA PRO A 423 0.53 1.71 24.14
C PRO A 423 -0.08 2.36 22.88
N ALA A 424 -1.10 1.75 22.29
CA ALA A 424 -1.77 2.30 21.12
C ALA A 424 -2.46 3.65 21.42
N GLY A 425 -3.11 3.76 22.59
CA GLY A 425 -3.69 5.02 23.06
C GLY A 425 -2.66 6.13 23.23
N LEU A 426 -1.57 5.85 23.95
CA LEU A 426 -0.49 6.82 24.21
C LEU A 426 0.22 7.23 22.92
N LEU A 427 0.54 6.29 22.04
CA LEU A 427 1.19 6.55 20.76
C LEU A 427 0.31 7.38 19.83
N THR A 428 -1.00 7.14 19.83
CA THR A 428 -1.97 7.94 19.08
C THR A 428 -2.06 9.37 19.64
N ALA A 429 -2.11 9.52 20.96
CA ALA A 429 -2.06 10.82 21.61
C ALA A 429 -0.75 11.57 21.27
N GLY A 430 0.38 10.87 21.24
CA GLY A 430 1.66 11.40 20.80
C GLY A 430 1.64 11.87 19.34
N ALA A 431 1.03 11.11 18.43
CA ALA A 431 0.86 11.52 17.04
C ALA A 431 -0.04 12.76 16.90
N CYS A 432 -1.11 12.86 17.71
CA CYS A 432 -1.94 14.06 17.80
C CYS A 432 -1.13 15.27 18.31
N ALA A 433 -0.33 15.10 19.37
CA ALA A 433 0.55 16.14 19.88
C ALA A 433 1.59 16.59 18.85
N ALA A 434 2.17 15.65 18.10
CA ALA A 434 3.12 15.92 17.01
C ALA A 434 2.53 16.73 15.84
N SER A 435 1.19 16.85 15.75
CA SER A 435 0.53 17.70 14.76
C SER A 435 0.46 19.18 15.18
N LEU A 436 0.60 19.47 16.48
CA LEU A 436 0.51 20.83 17.02
C LEU A 436 1.53 21.79 16.39
N PRO A 437 2.82 21.43 16.21
CA PRO A 437 3.77 22.32 15.55
C PRO A 437 3.34 22.72 14.14
N ALA A 438 2.84 21.76 13.33
CA ALA A 438 2.36 22.05 11.98
C ALA A 438 1.12 22.97 11.98
N PHE A 439 0.19 22.75 12.92
CA PHE A 439 -0.99 23.60 13.05
C PHE A 439 -0.65 25.01 13.54
N LEU A 440 0.16 25.12 14.60
CA LEU A 440 0.56 26.39 15.21
C LEU A 440 1.39 27.23 14.23
N THR A 441 2.36 26.62 13.52
CA THR A 441 3.13 27.33 12.49
C THR A 441 2.23 27.79 11.35
N ALA A 442 1.33 26.94 10.84
CA ALA A 442 0.37 27.33 9.80
C ALA A 442 -0.61 28.41 10.28
N ARG A 443 -0.95 28.47 11.58
CA ARG A 443 -1.84 29.48 12.17
C ARG A 443 -1.13 30.82 12.37
N PHE A 444 0.07 30.80 12.93
CA PHE A 444 0.77 31.99 13.41
C PHE A 444 1.85 32.51 12.45
N ARG A 445 2.18 31.80 11.37
CA ARG A 445 3.16 32.30 10.39
C ARG A 445 2.74 33.62 9.76
N GLN A 446 3.73 34.43 9.40
CA GLN A 446 3.57 35.69 8.69
C GLN A 446 3.06 35.46 7.25
N GLY A 447 2.59 36.53 6.59
CA GLY A 447 2.17 36.48 5.20
C GLY A 447 3.36 36.22 4.26
N VAL A 448 3.10 35.66 3.08
CA VAL A 448 4.13 35.40 2.08
C VAL A 448 4.43 36.68 1.30
N ARG A 449 5.70 37.09 1.27
CA ARG A 449 6.18 38.26 0.52
C ARG A 449 5.89 38.10 -0.98
N ASP A 450 5.42 39.17 -1.61
CA ASP A 450 5.12 39.27 -3.05
C ASP A 450 4.11 38.24 -3.59
N ALA A 451 3.33 37.63 -2.68
CA ALA A 451 2.36 36.61 -3.03
C ALA A 451 1.09 37.23 -3.67
N PRO A 452 0.59 36.65 -4.79
CA PRO A 452 -0.72 37.00 -5.33
C PRO A 452 -1.82 36.85 -4.27
N ARG A 453 -2.86 37.70 -4.36
CA ARG A 453 -4.00 37.67 -3.43
C ARG A 453 -4.58 36.24 -3.35
N GLY A 454 -4.64 35.71 -2.13
CA GLY A 454 -5.19 34.38 -1.85
C GLY A 454 -4.18 33.21 -1.89
N LEU A 455 -2.94 33.42 -2.36
CA LEU A 455 -1.92 32.35 -2.36
C LEU A 455 -1.56 31.92 -0.93
N ASP A 456 -1.38 32.86 0.00
CA ASP A 456 -1.07 32.53 1.40
C ASP A 456 -2.13 31.63 2.04
N ALA A 457 -3.40 32.01 1.87
CA ALA A 457 -4.54 31.24 2.36
C ALA A 457 -4.61 29.85 1.74
N ALA A 458 -4.31 29.73 0.44
CA ALA A 458 -4.24 28.44 -0.24
C ALA A 458 -3.12 27.55 0.31
N LEU A 459 -1.93 28.11 0.58
CA LEU A 459 -0.81 27.38 1.16
C LEU A 459 -1.15 26.88 2.58
N ARG A 460 -1.77 27.72 3.43
CA ARG A 460 -2.27 27.30 4.77
C ARG A 460 -3.30 26.18 4.65
N ALA A 461 -4.24 26.28 3.70
CA ALA A 461 -5.23 25.23 3.47
C ALA A 461 -4.58 23.91 3.05
N VAL A 462 -3.56 23.94 2.18
CA VAL A 462 -2.83 22.72 1.78
C VAL A 462 -2.16 22.06 2.99
N THR A 463 -1.54 22.84 3.87
CA THR A 463 -0.88 22.30 5.07
C THR A 463 -1.88 21.74 6.05
N LEU A 464 -2.95 22.48 6.38
CA LEU A 464 -4.02 21.99 7.26
C LEU A 464 -4.67 20.72 6.71
N HIS A 465 -4.93 20.67 5.40
CA HIS A 465 -5.44 19.47 4.73
C HIS A 465 -4.48 18.28 4.88
N ARG A 466 -3.17 18.47 4.65
CA ARG A 466 -2.17 17.39 4.80
C ARG A 466 -2.07 16.90 6.25
N THR A 467 -2.11 17.80 7.23
CA THR A 467 -2.10 17.47 8.66
C THR A 467 -3.33 16.64 9.04
N VAL A 468 -4.53 17.11 8.71
CA VAL A 468 -5.78 16.40 9.03
C VAL A 468 -5.86 15.04 8.32
N ARG A 469 -5.42 14.97 7.06
CA ARG A 469 -5.35 13.71 6.31
C ARG A 469 -4.38 12.71 6.96
N THR A 470 -3.23 13.16 7.43
CA THR A 470 -2.24 12.31 8.10
C THR A 470 -2.77 11.80 9.45
N LEU A 471 -3.43 12.66 10.23
CA LEU A 471 -4.09 12.26 11.48
C LEU A 471 -5.22 11.26 11.25
N ALA A 472 -6.09 11.51 10.26
CA ALA A 472 -7.17 10.59 9.91
C ALA A 472 -6.60 9.21 9.52
N ALA A 473 -5.58 9.17 8.66
CA ALA A 473 -4.91 7.93 8.29
C ALA A 473 -4.27 7.23 9.51
N ALA A 474 -3.60 7.96 10.39
CA ALA A 474 -2.98 7.41 11.59
C ALA A 474 -4.01 6.81 12.55
N LEU A 475 -5.12 7.51 12.81
CA LEU A 475 -6.22 7.03 13.66
C LEU A 475 -6.84 5.75 13.09
N THR A 476 -7.14 5.74 11.78
CA THR A 476 -7.67 4.54 11.10
C THR A 476 -6.68 3.37 11.15
N ALA A 477 -5.38 3.64 10.94
CA ALA A 477 -4.35 2.61 11.00
C ALA A 477 -4.19 2.04 12.42
N GLN A 478 -4.18 2.89 13.45
CA GLN A 478 -4.08 2.45 14.85
C GLN A 478 -5.29 1.60 15.27
N ALA A 479 -6.50 1.98 14.83
CA ALA A 479 -7.69 1.16 15.02
C ALA A 479 -7.54 -0.22 14.34
N GLY A 480 -7.02 -0.23 13.10
CA GLY A 480 -6.71 -1.47 12.38
C GLY A 480 -5.70 -2.36 13.10
N VAL A 481 -4.63 -1.77 13.63
CA VAL A 481 -3.59 -2.49 14.39
C VAL A 481 -4.17 -3.13 15.65
N LEU A 482 -4.98 -2.41 16.43
CA LEU A 482 -5.61 -2.96 17.63
C LEU A 482 -6.53 -4.15 17.30
N LEU A 483 -7.31 -4.06 16.23
CA LEU A 483 -8.16 -5.16 15.77
C LEU A 483 -7.35 -6.40 15.35
N LEU A 484 -6.21 -6.18 14.69
CA LEU A 484 -5.33 -7.26 14.25
C LEU A 484 -4.60 -7.93 15.42
N THR A 485 -4.09 -7.15 16.38
CA THR A 485 -3.25 -7.66 17.47
C THR A 485 -4.03 -8.09 18.70
N GLN A 486 -5.24 -7.56 18.91
CA GLN A 486 -6.09 -7.83 20.08
C GLN A 486 -7.43 -8.46 19.68
N SER A 487 -7.43 -9.32 18.65
CA SER A 487 -8.64 -9.93 18.11
C SER A 487 -9.40 -10.79 19.14
N LEU A 488 -8.72 -11.41 20.10
CA LEU A 488 -9.34 -12.22 21.17
C LEU A 488 -10.12 -11.38 22.18
N ALA A 489 -9.65 -10.16 22.49
CA ALA A 489 -10.38 -9.23 23.33
C ALA A 489 -11.77 -8.92 22.75
N TRP A 490 -11.88 -8.85 21.42
CA TRP A 490 -13.16 -8.65 20.74
C TRP A 490 -14.07 -9.87 20.84
N ALA A 491 -13.52 -11.08 20.67
CA ALA A 491 -14.28 -12.31 20.86
C ALA A 491 -14.84 -12.41 22.29
N ALA A 492 -14.09 -11.95 23.31
CA ALA A 492 -14.56 -11.92 24.70
C ALA A 492 -15.70 -10.92 24.95
N VAL A 493 -15.80 -9.84 24.16
CA VAL A 493 -16.88 -8.87 24.28
C VAL A 493 -18.15 -9.34 23.58
N PHE A 494 -18.03 -9.78 22.33
CA PHE A 494 -19.16 -10.12 21.48
C PHE A 494 -19.61 -11.58 21.58
N GLY A 495 -18.78 -12.45 22.15
CA GLY A 495 -19.00 -13.88 22.22
C GLY A 495 -18.36 -14.61 21.02
N PRO A 496 -17.70 -15.76 21.23
CA PRO A 496 -17.05 -16.52 20.17
C PRO A 496 -18.04 -17.04 19.11
N ASP A 497 -19.30 -17.25 19.50
CA ASP A 497 -20.36 -17.84 18.67
C ASP A 497 -21.21 -16.81 17.93
N ALA A 498 -21.03 -15.51 18.22
CA ALA A 498 -21.87 -14.43 17.67
C ALA A 498 -21.83 -14.34 16.14
N PHE A 499 -20.80 -14.94 15.51
CA PHE A 499 -20.65 -15.03 14.06
C PHE A 499 -20.40 -16.49 13.60
N GLY A 500 -21.02 -17.47 14.26
CA GLY A 500 -20.72 -18.91 14.12
C GLY A 500 -19.45 -19.29 14.89
N ASN A 501 -19.09 -20.58 14.97
CA ASN A 501 -17.84 -21.07 15.58
C ASN A 501 -16.60 -20.50 14.85
N ALA A 502 -16.35 -19.22 15.06
CA ALA A 502 -15.48 -18.33 14.29
C ALA A 502 -14.11 -18.15 14.95
N VAL A 503 -13.94 -18.67 16.16
CA VAL A 503 -12.62 -18.83 16.75
C VAL A 503 -12.01 -20.06 16.11
N ASN A 504 -11.01 -19.87 15.27
CA ASN A 504 -10.17 -20.98 14.85
C ASN A 504 -9.25 -21.30 16.05
N PRO A 505 -9.47 -22.42 16.77
CA PRO A 505 -8.68 -22.74 17.97
C PRO A 505 -7.19 -22.93 17.63
N ALA A 506 -6.86 -23.25 16.37
CA ALA A 506 -5.48 -23.39 15.92
C ALA A 506 -4.79 -22.05 15.58
N ALA A 507 -5.54 -20.97 15.37
CA ALA A 507 -4.99 -19.69 14.91
C ALA A 507 -4.93 -18.61 15.99
N GLY A 508 -5.49 -18.85 17.18
CA GLY A 508 -5.48 -17.90 18.31
C GLY A 508 -6.05 -16.52 17.97
N THR A 509 -6.89 -16.42 16.94
CA THR A 509 -7.39 -15.15 16.39
C THR A 509 -8.86 -15.26 16.02
N TRP A 510 -9.58 -14.14 16.15
CA TRP A 510 -10.99 -14.04 15.80
C TRP A 510 -11.14 -13.34 14.44
N TRP A 511 -11.51 -14.11 13.41
CA TRP A 511 -11.46 -13.65 12.01
C TRP A 511 -12.22 -12.35 11.72
N PRO A 512 -13.38 -12.03 12.34
CA PRO A 512 -14.10 -10.79 12.06
C PRO A 512 -13.28 -9.55 12.43
N ALA A 513 -12.61 -9.56 13.59
CA ALA A 513 -11.73 -8.47 14.00
C ALA A 513 -10.51 -8.38 13.07
N THR A 514 -9.89 -9.51 12.71
CA THR A 514 -8.75 -9.51 11.79
C THR A 514 -9.11 -8.95 10.41
N LEU A 515 -10.29 -9.31 9.88
CA LEU A 515 -10.81 -8.79 8.62
C LEU A 515 -11.09 -7.29 8.71
N ALA A 516 -11.82 -6.85 9.74
CA ALA A 516 -12.11 -5.45 9.97
C ALA A 516 -10.81 -4.62 10.11
N GLY A 517 -9.83 -5.15 10.87
CA GLY A 517 -8.52 -4.53 11.03
C GLY A 517 -7.76 -4.38 9.71
N SER A 518 -7.81 -5.41 8.86
CA SER A 518 -7.23 -5.37 7.51
C SER A 518 -7.90 -4.33 6.61
N VAL A 519 -9.22 -4.22 6.66
CA VAL A 519 -10.00 -3.21 5.92
C VAL A 519 -9.65 -1.80 6.39
N LEU A 520 -9.55 -1.57 7.71
CA LEU A 520 -9.13 -0.27 8.25
C LEU A 520 -7.68 0.07 7.87
N GLY A 521 -6.77 -0.91 7.90
CA GLY A 521 -5.39 -0.72 7.43
C GLY A 521 -5.33 -0.30 5.95
N ALA A 522 -6.12 -0.94 5.09
CA ALA A 522 -6.22 -0.57 3.68
C ALA A 522 -6.85 0.83 3.50
N ALA A 523 -7.92 1.14 4.25
CA ALA A 523 -8.55 2.46 4.22
C ALA A 523 -7.57 3.56 4.66
N ALA A 524 -6.77 3.33 5.71
CA ALA A 524 -5.75 4.26 6.16
C ALA A 524 -4.72 4.57 5.07
N MET A 525 -4.26 3.56 4.33
CA MET A 525 -3.36 3.75 3.19
C MET A 525 -4.00 4.58 2.09
N VAL A 526 -5.27 4.33 1.76
CA VAL A 526 -6.00 5.14 0.78
C VAL A 526 -6.09 6.59 1.25
N ILE A 527 -6.51 6.84 2.50
CA ILE A 527 -6.60 8.19 3.10
C ILE A 527 -5.24 8.91 3.00
N ALA A 528 -4.14 8.23 3.32
CA ALA A 528 -2.79 8.80 3.28
C ALA A 528 -2.35 9.22 1.86
N VAL A 529 -2.81 8.51 0.82
CA VAL A 529 -2.34 8.69 -0.57
C VAL A 529 -3.27 9.61 -1.39
N ILE A 530 -4.54 9.80 -0.99
CA ILE A 530 -5.49 10.66 -1.75
C ILE A 530 -4.86 12.04 -2.03
N PRO A 531 -4.64 12.41 -3.31
CA PRO A 531 -3.99 13.66 -3.64
C PRO A 531 -4.86 14.85 -3.22
N VAL A 532 -4.21 15.93 -2.78
CA VAL A 532 -4.90 17.20 -2.52
C VAL A 532 -5.42 17.71 -3.86
N ARG A 533 -6.70 17.48 -4.15
CA ARG A 533 -7.34 18.09 -5.32
C ARG A 533 -7.21 19.59 -5.15
N THR A 534 -6.56 20.26 -6.10
CA THR A 534 -6.55 21.73 -6.16
C THR A 534 -7.99 22.20 -6.33
N LEU A 535 -8.65 22.49 -5.19
CA LEU A 535 -9.99 23.06 -5.07
C LEU A 535 -10.15 24.39 -5.84
N ALA A 536 -9.04 24.96 -6.33
CA ALA A 536 -9.00 26.19 -7.11
C ALA A 536 -9.77 26.14 -8.45
N ARG A 537 -10.06 24.96 -9.02
CA ARG A 537 -10.63 24.89 -10.38
C ARG A 537 -12.17 24.97 -10.44
N ALA A 538 -12.88 24.87 -9.32
CA ALA A 538 -14.35 24.87 -9.33
C ALA A 538 -14.99 26.25 -9.60
N ARG A 539 -14.27 27.36 -9.41
CA ARG A 539 -14.88 28.71 -9.45
C ARG A 539 -14.75 29.44 -10.79
N SER A 540 -13.83 29.04 -11.65
CA SER A 540 -13.63 29.71 -12.95
C SER A 540 -14.67 29.31 -14.01
N ALA A 541 -15.37 28.19 -13.84
CA ALA A 541 -16.40 27.75 -14.79
C ALA A 541 -17.77 28.45 -14.61
N GLN A 542 -17.98 29.18 -13.50
CA GLN A 542 -19.28 29.80 -13.19
C GLN A 542 -19.38 31.29 -13.53
N LEU A 543 -18.32 31.93 -14.04
CA LEU A 543 -18.28 33.38 -14.28
C LEU A 543 -18.37 33.81 -15.76
N ARG A 544 -18.63 32.90 -16.69
CA ARG A 544 -19.01 33.26 -18.08
C ARG A 544 -20.48 32.91 -18.30
N ARG A 545 -21.36 33.67 -17.67
CA ARG A 545 -22.71 33.85 -18.21
C ARG A 545 -22.53 34.88 -19.34
N PRO A 546 -22.78 34.53 -20.61
CA PRO A 546 -22.78 35.55 -21.66
C PRO A 546 -23.87 36.55 -21.29
N ASP A 547 -23.49 37.80 -21.13
CA ASP A 547 -24.44 38.90 -21.03
C ASP A 547 -25.34 38.79 -22.26
N LYS A 548 -26.64 38.61 -22.02
CA LYS A 548 -27.64 38.73 -23.08
C LYS A 548 -27.52 40.15 -23.61
N GLU A 549 -27.14 40.30 -24.87
CA GLU A 549 -27.31 41.55 -25.60
C GLU A 549 -28.77 42.01 -25.44
N PRO A 550 -29.01 43.28 -25.07
CA PRO A 550 -30.35 43.82 -25.08
C PRO A 550 -30.84 43.84 -26.54
N ALA A 551 -31.99 43.20 -26.78
CA ALA A 551 -32.67 43.30 -28.06
C ALA A 551 -33.07 44.77 -28.29
N THR A 552 -32.50 45.37 -29.32
CA THR A 552 -32.97 46.61 -29.95
C THR A 552 -33.98 46.31 -31.02
#